data_AF-A0A8C5NZF7-F1
#
_entry.id   AF-A0A8C5NZF7-F1
#
_cell.length_a   1.000
_cell.length_b   1.000
_cell.length_c   1.000
_cell.angle_alpha   90.00
_cell.angle_beta   90.00
_cell.angle_gamma   90.00
#
_symmetry.space_group_name_H-M   'P 1'
#
loop_
_entity.id
_entity.type
_entity.pdbx_description
1 polymer ?
#
loop_
_entity_poly.entity_id
_entity_poly.type
_entity_poly.pdbx_seq_one_letter_code
_entity_poly.pdbx_strand_id
1 'polypeptide(L)'
;MATDSWALAVDEQEAAVKSMSSLQIKEEKVKPDANGIIKTSTTGEKTDEEEKEDRAAQSLLNKLIRSNLVDNTNQVEVLQRDPNSPLYSVKSFEELRLKPQLLQGVYAMGFNRPSKIQENALPMMLAEP
;
A
#
# COMPACT_ATOMS: atom_id res chain seq x y z
N MET A 1 -5.05 27.28 -1.68
CA MET A 1 -4.69 26.57 -0.44
C MET A 1 -5.46 25.25 -0.46
N ALA A 2 -4.89 24.20 -1.03
CA ALA A 2 -5.50 22.86 -1.07
C ALA A 2 -4.81 22.02 0.00
N THR A 3 -5.23 22.19 1.25
CA THR A 3 -4.60 21.55 2.40
C THR A 3 -5.39 20.32 2.80
N ASP A 4 -4.75 19.16 2.67
CA ASP A 4 -4.82 18.04 3.61
C ASP A 4 -5.99 17.03 3.53
N SER A 5 -6.68 16.90 2.39
CA SER A 5 -7.68 15.83 2.22
C SER A 5 -7.09 14.40 2.26
N TRP A 6 -5.81 14.25 1.92
CA TRP A 6 -5.13 12.95 1.92
C TRP A 6 -4.51 12.59 3.27
N ALA A 7 -3.87 13.56 3.93
CA ALA A 7 -3.27 13.34 5.25
C ALA A 7 -4.33 12.94 6.28
N LEU A 8 -5.48 13.62 6.28
CA LEU A 8 -6.59 13.35 7.20
C LEU A 8 -7.17 11.93 7.00
N ALA A 9 -7.30 11.49 5.75
CA ALA A 9 -7.77 10.15 5.43
C ALA A 9 -6.78 9.04 5.86
N VAL A 10 -5.47 9.33 5.78
CA VAL A 10 -4.43 8.42 6.27
C VAL A 10 -4.44 8.33 7.79
N ASP A 11 -4.52 9.47 8.48
CA ASP A 11 -4.58 9.55 9.94
C ASP A 11 -5.81 8.80 10.51
N GLU A 12 -6.98 8.96 9.88
CA GLU A 12 -8.21 8.23 10.25
C GLU A 12 -8.05 6.71 10.06
N GLN A 13 -7.44 6.30 8.95
CA GLN A 13 -7.18 4.89 8.67
C GLN A 13 -6.17 4.29 9.68
N GLU A 14 -5.11 5.01 10.02
CA GLU A 14 -4.12 4.57 11.01
C GLU A 14 -4.71 4.46 12.42
N ALA A 15 -5.56 5.42 12.81
CA ALA A 15 -6.27 5.40 14.07
C ALA A 15 -7.19 4.16 14.19
N ALA A 16 -7.91 3.82 13.12
CA ALA A 16 -8.74 2.61 13.07
C ALA A 16 -7.91 1.33 13.21
N VAL A 17 -6.78 1.22 12.49
CA VAL A 17 -5.90 0.04 12.55
C VAL A 17 -5.27 -0.14 13.94
N LYS A 18 -4.90 0.96 14.62
CA LYS A 18 -4.38 0.92 15.99
C LYS A 18 -5.40 0.36 16.99
N SER A 19 -6.68 0.68 16.83
CA SER A 19 -7.76 0.11 17.65
C SER A 19 -8.01 -1.38 17.37
N MET A 20 -7.71 -1.88 16.16
CA MET A 20 -7.89 -3.29 15.81
C MET A 20 -6.71 -4.16 16.25
N SER A 21 -5.55 -3.55 16.49
CA SER A 21 -4.33 -4.23 16.97
C SER A 21 -4.51 -4.87 18.36
N SER A 22 -5.51 -4.44 19.14
CA SER A 22 -5.83 -4.96 20.47
C SER A 22 -6.88 -6.09 20.49
N LEU A 23 -7.29 -6.61 19.34
CA LEU A 23 -8.20 -7.76 19.27
C LEU A 23 -7.42 -9.07 19.46
N GLN A 24 -7.35 -9.54 20.71
CA GLN A 24 -6.92 -10.91 21.01
C GLN A 24 -8.00 -11.88 20.51
N ILE A 25 -7.69 -12.63 19.45
CA ILE A 25 -8.49 -13.76 19.00
C ILE A 25 -8.47 -14.79 20.15
N LYS A 26 -9.60 -15.00 20.82
CA LYS A 26 -9.79 -16.14 21.72
C LYS A 26 -9.79 -17.39 20.84
N GLU A 27 -8.74 -18.20 20.95
CA GLU A 27 -8.67 -19.53 20.32
C GLU A 27 -9.78 -20.43 20.90
N GLU A 28 -10.86 -20.62 20.16
CA GLU A 28 -11.73 -21.77 20.32
C GLU A 28 -11.28 -22.85 19.32
N LYS A 29 -10.84 -23.99 19.86
CA LYS A 29 -10.30 -25.11 19.07
C LYS A 29 -11.35 -25.66 18.10
N VAL A 30 -11.16 -25.40 16.80
CA VAL A 30 -11.76 -26.21 15.72
C VAL A 30 -10.64 -26.91 14.95
N LYS A 31 -10.78 -28.23 14.81
CA LYS A 31 -9.82 -29.12 14.13
C LYS A 31 -9.73 -28.80 12.63
N PRO A 32 -8.57 -28.97 11.98
CA PRO A 32 -8.40 -28.64 10.57
C PRO A 32 -8.78 -29.84 9.71
N ASP A 33 -9.90 -29.75 8.98
CA ASP A 33 -10.15 -30.61 7.82
C ASP A 33 -9.78 -29.84 6.54
N ALA A 34 -9.04 -30.53 5.68
CA ALA A 34 -8.40 -30.03 4.48
C ALA A 34 -9.39 -29.49 3.43
N ASN A 35 -8.85 -28.62 2.58
CA ASN A 35 -9.49 -27.93 1.43
C ASN A 35 -10.23 -26.64 1.77
N GLY A 36 -9.43 -25.60 2.05
CA GLY A 36 -9.83 -24.20 1.99
C GLY A 36 -10.10 -23.76 0.56
N ILE A 37 -11.26 -24.13 0.02
CA ILE A 37 -11.89 -23.42 -1.08
C ILE A 37 -13.28 -23.00 -0.58
N ILE A 38 -13.35 -21.81 0.01
CA ILE A 38 -14.63 -21.14 0.23
C ILE A 38 -15.11 -20.69 -1.16
N LYS A 39 -15.83 -21.56 -1.86
CA LYS A 39 -16.64 -21.17 -3.02
C LYS A 39 -17.92 -20.54 -2.46
N THR A 40 -17.96 -19.22 -2.30
CA THR A 40 -19.24 -18.51 -2.25
C THR A 40 -19.76 -18.38 -3.68
N SER A 41 -20.40 -19.45 -4.17
CA SER A 41 -21.25 -19.39 -5.34
C SER A 41 -22.59 -18.80 -4.94
N THR A 42 -22.73 -17.48 -5.05
CA THR A 42 -24.02 -16.82 -5.22
C THR A 42 -23.90 -15.94 -6.45
N THR A 43 -24.21 -16.56 -7.60
CA THR A 43 -24.62 -15.86 -8.80
C THR A 43 -25.91 -15.11 -8.50
N GLY A 44 -25.80 -13.82 -8.26
CA GLY A 44 -26.88 -12.85 -8.18
C GLY A 44 -26.25 -11.50 -8.42
N GLU A 45 -26.83 -10.67 -9.29
CA GLU A 45 -26.36 -9.31 -9.57
C GLU A 45 -26.11 -8.57 -8.25
N LYS A 46 -24.82 -8.46 -7.88
CA LYS A 46 -24.41 -7.59 -6.80
C LYS A 46 -24.48 -6.17 -7.32
N THR A 47 -25.14 -5.30 -6.56
CA THR A 47 -25.15 -3.88 -6.85
C THR A 47 -23.73 -3.33 -6.74
N ASP A 48 -23.41 -2.26 -7.49
CA ASP A 48 -22.07 -1.63 -7.49
C ASP A 48 -21.58 -1.22 -6.09
N GLU A 49 -22.47 -1.10 -5.11
CA GLU A 49 -22.15 -0.76 -3.72
C GLU A 49 -21.66 -1.98 -2.93
N GLU A 50 -22.33 -3.13 -3.03
CA GLU A 50 -21.89 -4.38 -2.36
C GLU A 50 -20.53 -4.86 -2.88
N GLU A 51 -20.26 -4.75 -4.18
CA GLU A 51 -18.94 -5.11 -4.74
C GLU A 51 -17.82 -4.18 -4.27
N LYS A 52 -18.11 -2.89 -4.05
CA LYS A 52 -17.14 -1.94 -3.51
C LYS A 52 -16.81 -2.23 -2.06
N GLU A 53 -17.82 -2.57 -1.25
CA GLU A 53 -17.65 -2.98 0.14
C GLU A 53 -16.78 -4.25 0.23
N ASP A 54 -17.02 -5.24 -0.61
CA ASP A 54 -16.20 -6.46 -0.70
C ASP A 54 -14.74 -6.16 -1.06
N ARG A 55 -14.49 -5.23 -2.00
CA ARG A 55 -13.12 -4.81 -2.37
C ARG A 55 -12.42 -4.06 -1.25
N ALA A 56 -13.12 -3.19 -0.53
CA ALA A 56 -12.57 -2.46 0.61
C ALA A 56 -12.19 -3.44 1.74
N ALA A 57 -13.07 -4.40 2.04
CA ALA A 57 -12.81 -5.45 3.03
C ALA A 57 -11.59 -6.31 2.64
N GLN A 58 -11.49 -6.73 1.38
CA GLN A 58 -10.33 -7.46 0.87
C GLN A 58 -9.03 -6.63 0.95
N SER A 59 -9.09 -5.33 0.65
CA SER A 59 -7.94 -4.42 0.77
C SER A 59 -7.48 -4.31 2.22
N LEU A 60 -8.43 -4.15 3.16
CA LEU A 60 -8.15 -4.08 4.58
C LEU A 60 -7.47 -5.36 5.08
N LEU A 61 -8.03 -6.54 4.77
CA LEU A 61 -7.41 -7.82 5.13
C LEU A 61 -5.98 -7.95 4.56
N ASN A 62 -5.79 -7.59 3.29
CA ASN A 62 -4.46 -7.59 2.67
C ASN A 62 -3.49 -6.63 3.38
N LYS A 63 -3.95 -5.46 3.82
CA LYS A 63 -3.13 -4.50 4.58
C LYS A 63 -2.73 -5.05 5.95
N LEU A 64 -3.61 -5.75 6.66
CA LEU A 64 -3.32 -6.32 7.98
C LEU A 64 -2.36 -7.52 7.92
N ILE A 65 -2.45 -8.32 6.85
CA ILE A 65 -1.69 -9.57 6.75
C ILE A 65 -0.29 -9.34 6.13
N ARG A 66 -0.11 -8.31 5.29
CA ARG A 66 1.16 -8.04 4.60
C ARG A 66 2.17 -7.42 5.55
N SER A 67 3.27 -8.14 5.80
CA SER A 67 4.41 -7.67 6.59
C SER A 67 5.55 -7.08 5.75
N ASN A 68 5.63 -7.42 4.45
CA ASN A 68 6.73 -7.03 3.57
C ASN A 68 6.23 -6.75 2.14
N LEU A 69 7.14 -6.25 1.31
CA LEU A 69 6.91 -6.03 -0.11
C LEU A 69 6.68 -7.37 -0.83
N VAL A 70 5.80 -7.36 -1.83
CA VAL A 70 5.60 -8.50 -2.72
C VAL A 70 6.62 -8.43 -3.85
N ASP A 71 7.36 -9.51 -4.05
CA ASP A 71 8.32 -9.62 -5.14
C ASP A 71 7.62 -9.53 -6.50
N ASN A 72 8.19 -8.72 -7.39
CA ASN A 72 7.65 -8.51 -8.72
C ASN A 72 8.80 -8.47 -9.74
N THR A 73 8.70 -9.33 -10.77
CA THR A 73 9.70 -9.43 -11.84
C THR A 73 9.42 -8.50 -13.01
N ASN A 74 8.23 -7.89 -13.05
CA ASN A 74 7.81 -7.04 -14.16
C ASN A 74 8.47 -5.66 -14.04
N GLN A 75 8.60 -5.00 -15.19
CA GLN A 75 9.08 -3.62 -15.23
C GLN A 75 7.90 -2.66 -15.12
N VAL A 76 8.13 -1.50 -14.50
CA VAL A 76 7.12 -0.46 -14.36
C VAL A 76 7.02 0.31 -15.66
N GLU A 77 5.84 0.30 -16.26
CA GLU A 77 5.53 1.11 -17.44
C GLU A 77 5.17 2.53 -16.99
N VAL A 78 5.84 3.52 -17.58
CA VAL A 78 5.64 4.94 -17.23
C VAL A 78 5.03 5.66 -18.44
N LEU A 79 3.80 6.12 -18.29
CA LEU A 79 3.16 6.97 -19.29
C LEU A 79 3.48 8.43 -18.97
N GLN A 80 4.31 9.06 -19.80
CA GLN A 80 4.76 10.42 -19.58
C GLN A 80 3.77 11.43 -20.19
N ARG A 81 3.58 12.56 -19.49
CA ARG A 81 2.80 13.70 -20.02
C ARG A 81 3.56 14.42 -21.12
N ASP A 82 4.86 14.60 -20.96
CA ASP A 82 5.76 15.15 -21.96
C ASP A 82 6.73 14.04 -22.42
N PRO A 83 6.70 13.63 -23.69
CA PRO A 83 7.57 12.58 -24.23
C PRO A 83 9.06 12.95 -24.28
N ASN A 84 9.42 14.22 -24.09
CA ASN A 84 10.83 14.67 -24.10
C ASN A 84 11.44 14.76 -22.69
N SER A 85 10.62 14.58 -21.64
CA SER A 85 11.12 14.63 -20.26
C SER A 85 11.92 13.35 -19.96
N PRO A 86 13.15 13.46 -19.43
CA PRO A 86 13.94 12.28 -19.08
C PRO A 86 13.22 11.42 -18.03
N LEU A 87 13.30 10.10 -18.20
CA LEU A 87 12.86 9.13 -17.20
C LEU A 87 13.85 9.15 -16.03
N TYR A 88 13.39 9.62 -14.87
CA TYR A 88 14.18 9.57 -13.64
C TYR A 88 13.86 8.26 -12.89
N SER A 89 14.90 7.46 -12.67
CA SER A 89 14.82 6.28 -11.82
C SER A 89 15.91 6.38 -10.75
N VAL A 90 15.52 6.29 -9.48
CA VAL A 90 16.45 6.32 -8.35
C VAL A 90 16.64 4.95 -7.74
N LYS A 91 17.84 4.65 -7.25
CA LYS A 91 18.16 3.35 -6.63
C LYS A 91 18.38 3.41 -5.12
N SER A 92 18.44 4.61 -4.56
CA SER A 92 18.67 4.86 -3.15
C SER A 92 17.82 6.03 -2.65
N PHE A 93 17.54 6.08 -1.34
CA PHE A 93 16.78 7.20 -0.77
C PHE A 93 17.62 8.48 -0.66
N GLU A 94 18.95 8.38 -0.68
CA GLU A 94 19.89 9.50 -0.70
C GLU A 94 19.78 10.33 -1.98
N GLU A 95 19.54 9.68 -3.12
CA GLU A 95 19.39 10.34 -4.43
C GLU A 95 18.18 11.29 -4.49
N LEU A 96 17.18 11.07 -3.63
CA LEU A 96 15.98 11.91 -3.54
C LEU A 96 16.22 13.23 -2.79
N ARG A 97 17.41 13.44 -2.21
CA ARG A 97 17.80 14.66 -1.48
C ARG A 97 16.75 15.08 -0.42
N LEU A 98 16.17 14.08 0.27
CA LEU A 98 15.18 14.30 1.32
C LEU A 98 15.79 15.05 2.51
N LYS A 99 14.93 15.72 3.29
CA LYS A 99 15.33 16.31 4.57
C LYS A 99 15.94 15.21 5.48
N PRO A 100 17.03 15.47 6.21
CA PRO A 100 17.70 14.45 7.01
C PRO A 100 16.78 13.74 8.01
N GLN A 101 15.83 14.47 8.60
CA GLN A 101 14.86 13.90 9.55
C GLN A 101 13.93 12.89 8.89
N LEU A 102 13.52 13.16 7.64
CA LEU A 102 12.65 12.26 6.88
C LEU A 102 13.43 11.01 6.43
N LEU A 103 14.64 11.19 5.92
CA LEU A 103 15.51 10.07 5.54
C LEU A 103 15.79 9.16 6.74
N GLN A 104 16.07 9.74 7.91
CA GLN A 104 16.23 8.98 9.16
C GLN A 104 14.95 8.22 9.53
N GLY A 105 13.78 8.82 9.35
CA GLY A 105 12.49 8.15 9.57
C GLY A 105 12.28 6.95 8.65
N VAL A 106 12.60 7.10 7.35
CA VAL A 106 12.54 6.00 6.37
C VAL A 106 13.42 4.82 6.80
N TYR A 107 14.65 5.10 7.25
CA TYR A 107 15.54 4.05 7.75
C TYR A 107 15.09 3.47 9.09
N ALA A 108 14.53 4.27 9.98
CA ALA A 108 13.97 3.79 11.25
C ALA A 108 12.78 2.83 11.04
N MET A 109 12.03 2.98 9.94
CA MET A 109 10.99 2.05 9.51
C MET A 109 11.51 0.76 8.86
N GLY A 110 12.83 0.62 8.68
CA GLY A 110 13.47 -0.55 8.08
C GLY A 110 13.53 -0.55 6.54
N PHE A 111 13.18 0.57 5.89
CA PHE A 111 13.29 0.69 4.44
C PHE A 111 14.71 1.05 4.02
N ASN A 112 15.44 0.09 3.47
CA ASN A 112 16.84 0.28 3.06
C ASN A 112 17.00 0.78 1.61
N ARG A 113 16.05 0.46 0.73
CA ARG A 113 16.04 0.87 -0.67
C ARG A 113 14.61 1.14 -1.14
N PRO A 114 14.40 2.03 -2.12
CA PRO A 114 13.09 2.21 -2.74
C PRO A 114 12.64 0.90 -3.41
N SER A 115 11.35 0.59 -3.29
CA SER A 115 10.71 -0.51 -4.02
C SER A 115 10.60 -0.21 -5.52
N LYS A 116 10.32 -1.23 -6.33
CA LYS A 116 10.29 -1.11 -7.81
C LYS A 116 9.40 0.02 -8.32
N ILE A 117 8.23 0.23 -7.71
CA ILE A 117 7.33 1.32 -8.08
C ILE A 117 7.85 2.68 -7.60
N GLN A 118 8.52 2.72 -6.43
CA GLN A 118 9.07 3.93 -5.84
C GLN A 118 10.30 4.46 -6.59
N GLU A 119 11.10 3.60 -7.21
CA GLU A 119 12.25 4.00 -8.04
C GLU A 119 11.84 5.03 -9.10
N ASN A 120 10.65 4.88 -9.69
CA ASN A 120 10.14 5.78 -10.74
C ASN A 120 9.13 6.80 -10.20
N ALA A 121 8.30 6.43 -9.23
CA ALA A 121 7.25 7.32 -8.71
C ALA A 121 7.81 8.45 -7.83
N LEU A 122 8.78 8.15 -6.94
CA LEU A 122 9.28 9.16 -6.00
C LEU A 122 9.97 10.34 -6.70
N PRO A 123 10.83 10.12 -7.72
CA PRO A 123 11.40 11.24 -8.48
C PRO A 123 10.33 12.10 -9.15
N MET A 124 9.26 11.49 -9.68
CA MET A 124 8.17 12.23 -10.32
C MET A 124 7.35 13.06 -9.32
N MET A 125 7.14 12.56 -8.10
CA MET A 125 6.38 13.26 -7.05
C MET A 125 7.18 14.36 -6.36
N LEU A 126 8.51 14.22 -6.32
CA LEU A 126 9.42 15.14 -5.63
C LEU A 126 10.14 16.09 -6.58
N ALA A 127 10.01 15.91 -7.90
CA ALA A 127 10.57 16.84 -8.88
C ALA A 127 10.00 18.24 -8.64
N GLU A 128 10.89 19.20 -8.42
CA GLU A 128 10.53 20.62 -8.47
C GLU A 128 10.20 20.97 -9.94
N PRO A 129 9.03 21.56 -10.23
CA PRO A 129 8.59 21.89 -11.59
C PRO A 129 9.41 23.01 -12.25
#